data_AF-A0A662G534-F1
#
_entry.id   AF-A0A662G534-F1
#
_cell.length_a   1.000
_cell.length_b   1.000
_cell.length_c   1.000
_cell.angle_alpha   90.00
_cell.angle_beta   90.00
_cell.angle_gamma   90.00
#
_symmetry.space_group_name_H-M   'P 1'
#
loop_
_entity.id
_entity.type
_entity.pdbx_description
1 polymer ?
#
loop_
_entity_poly.entity_id
_entity_poly.type
_entity_poly.pdbx_seq_one_letter_code
_entity_poly.pdbx_strand_id
1 'polypeptide(L)'
;SSGGFVESIVEDLATSMMKFHPRGMRIGIIYEKLASGLAPDSIRSFRDQQYRWSKGAFELFPKYLKTFGKLTWSQRFDYLATIVWYLIGITTIFSLIFPFLNSIGIFFLYYNSLIEYLIIVVGLTLMQYFLYSVPLFIVTKSFRKTAKAQATGLVVIKMYTKALIDTILGINSRYKVTDKINYKSKILRTIIRTRDILLLALLNILAIIFSLIYNVRGRYIVIGWSIYNLLWIIAGVYSIYKDAWRNGNKYMFEIEFYGSNENEATELLYTYRNGYNVEFIDCSGNRYKCKIIDLTLRKNTNYNGTMILRET
;
A
#
# COMPACT_ATOMS: atom_id res chain seq x y z
N SER A 1 -29.49 -4.64 -23.67
CA SER A 1 -28.01 -4.72 -23.66
C SER A 1 -27.47 -3.81 -22.55
N SER A 2 -26.49 -4.24 -21.77
CA SER A 2 -25.94 -3.47 -20.63
C SER A 2 -25.10 -2.25 -21.05
N GLY A 3 -24.88 -2.02 -22.36
CA GLY A 3 -24.26 -0.80 -22.90
C GLY A 3 -22.75 -0.69 -22.66
N GLY A 4 -22.02 -1.82 -22.63
CA GLY A 4 -20.56 -1.87 -22.45
C GLY A 4 -20.06 -1.48 -21.06
N PHE A 5 -18.75 -1.28 -20.92
CA PHE A 5 -18.09 -0.82 -19.69
C PHE A 5 -18.27 0.69 -19.45
N VAL A 6 -18.11 1.16 -18.21
CA VAL A 6 -18.16 2.60 -17.88
C VAL A 6 -16.75 3.18 -17.97
N GLU A 7 -16.56 4.22 -18.77
CA GLU A 7 -15.28 4.92 -18.83
C GLU A 7 -14.96 5.57 -17.46
N SER A 8 -13.94 5.04 -16.80
CA SER A 8 -13.50 5.41 -15.44
C SER A 8 -12.10 4.85 -15.20
N ILE A 9 -11.31 5.51 -14.35
CA ILE A 9 -10.03 4.95 -13.85
C ILE A 9 -10.27 3.65 -13.08
N VAL A 10 -11.44 3.54 -12.42
CA VAL A 10 -11.95 2.35 -11.72
C VAL A 10 -13.19 1.84 -12.47
N GLU A 11 -12.96 1.34 -13.68
CA GLU A 11 -14.00 0.86 -14.61
C GLU A 11 -14.86 -0.24 -13.99
N ASP A 12 -14.23 -1.24 -13.37
CA ASP A 12 -14.87 -2.37 -12.70
C ASP A 12 -15.88 -1.93 -11.62
N LEU A 13 -15.45 -1.05 -10.72
CA LEU A 13 -16.27 -0.48 -9.66
C LEU A 13 -17.41 0.37 -10.23
N ALA A 14 -17.10 1.21 -11.21
CA ALA A 14 -18.08 2.10 -11.84
C ALA A 14 -19.14 1.34 -12.64
N THR A 15 -18.75 0.33 -13.41
CA THR A 15 -19.64 -0.55 -14.17
C THR A 15 -20.58 -1.29 -13.21
N SER A 16 -20.02 -1.86 -12.14
CA SER A 16 -20.83 -2.57 -11.14
C SER A 16 -21.87 -1.65 -10.51
N MET A 17 -21.46 -0.46 -10.08
CA MET A 17 -22.31 0.51 -9.37
C MET A 17 -23.35 1.18 -10.26
N MET A 18 -23.01 1.48 -11.52
CA MET A 18 -23.87 2.28 -12.41
C MET A 18 -24.71 1.44 -13.36
N LYS A 19 -24.24 0.24 -13.71
CA LYS A 19 -24.87 -0.59 -14.73
C LYS A 19 -25.41 -1.91 -14.18
N PHE A 20 -24.72 -2.53 -13.23
CA PHE A 20 -25.04 -3.91 -12.82
C PHE A 20 -26.03 -3.94 -11.66
N HIS A 21 -25.63 -3.43 -10.50
CA HIS A 21 -26.47 -3.43 -9.30
C HIS A 21 -27.81 -2.66 -9.49
N PRO A 22 -27.87 -1.51 -10.19
CA PRO A 22 -29.13 -0.83 -10.46
C PRO A 22 -30.13 -1.64 -11.32
N ARG A 23 -29.67 -2.69 -12.00
CA ARG A 23 -30.51 -3.61 -12.81
C ARG A 23 -30.84 -4.91 -12.07
N GLY A 24 -30.54 -4.99 -10.77
CA GLY A 24 -30.79 -6.18 -9.96
C GLY A 24 -29.85 -7.35 -10.24
N MET A 25 -28.75 -7.14 -10.97
CA MET A 25 -27.76 -8.20 -11.20
C MET A 25 -27.03 -8.54 -9.91
N ARG A 26 -26.75 -9.84 -9.71
CA ARG A 26 -26.04 -10.35 -8.55
C ARG A 26 -24.58 -10.62 -8.92
N ILE A 27 -23.65 -10.10 -8.13
CA ILE A 27 -22.21 -10.33 -8.29
C ILE A 27 -21.77 -11.25 -7.14
N GLY A 28 -21.00 -12.30 -7.46
CA GLY A 28 -20.49 -13.27 -6.48
C GLY A 28 -18.96 -13.35 -6.53
N ILE A 29 -18.36 -13.84 -5.44
CA ILE A 29 -16.92 -14.05 -5.31
C ILE A 29 -16.67 -15.54 -5.04
N ILE A 30 -15.73 -16.13 -5.78
CA ILE A 30 -15.26 -17.50 -5.55
C ILE A 30 -13.90 -17.41 -4.84
N TYR A 31 -13.75 -18.09 -3.71
CA TYR A 31 -12.54 -18.05 -2.87
C TYR A 31 -11.43 -19.02 -3.32
N GLU A 32 -11.42 -19.40 -4.59
CA GLU A 32 -10.43 -20.28 -5.18
C GLU A 32 -9.40 -19.47 -5.98
N LYS A 33 -8.14 -19.91 -5.96
CA LYS A 33 -7.08 -19.25 -6.73
C LYS A 33 -7.20 -19.62 -8.20
N LEU A 34 -8.05 -18.89 -8.93
CA LEU A 34 -8.30 -19.11 -10.37
C LEU A 34 -7.34 -18.33 -11.28
N ALA A 35 -6.69 -17.28 -10.77
CA ALA A 35 -5.74 -16.47 -11.52
C ALA A 35 -4.58 -16.02 -10.62
N SER A 36 -3.39 -15.81 -11.22
CA SER A 36 -2.20 -15.30 -10.52
C SER A 36 -1.72 -14.03 -11.22
N GLY A 37 -2.07 -12.87 -10.68
CA GLY A 37 -1.57 -11.58 -11.16
C GLY A 37 -0.17 -11.25 -10.62
N LEU A 38 0.53 -10.37 -11.32
CA LEU A 38 1.78 -9.78 -10.83
C LEU A 38 1.47 -8.60 -9.90
N ALA A 39 2.07 -8.62 -8.72
CA ALA A 39 2.01 -7.49 -7.79
C ALA A 39 3.01 -6.39 -8.20
N PRO A 40 2.80 -5.13 -7.78
CA PRO A 40 3.79 -4.07 -7.99
C PRO A 40 5.15 -4.47 -7.43
N ASP A 41 6.17 -4.34 -8.28
CA ASP A 41 7.55 -4.75 -8.02
C ASP A 41 8.38 -3.69 -7.28
N SER A 42 7.81 -2.49 -7.09
CA SER A 42 8.43 -1.35 -6.41
C SER A 42 7.41 -0.52 -5.64
N ILE A 43 7.88 0.22 -4.64
CA ILE A 43 7.01 1.16 -3.91
C ILE A 43 6.49 2.28 -4.79
N ARG A 44 7.22 2.62 -5.86
CA ARG A 44 6.76 3.63 -6.80
C ARG A 44 5.54 3.12 -7.59
N SER A 45 5.66 1.96 -8.22
CA SER A 45 4.54 1.34 -8.96
C SER A 45 3.35 1.09 -8.04
N PHE A 46 3.60 0.73 -6.77
CA PHE A 46 2.56 0.64 -5.74
C PHE A 46 1.88 1.99 -5.46
N ARG A 47 2.64 3.06 -5.20
CA ARG A 47 2.08 4.42 -4.96
C ARG A 47 1.27 4.92 -6.15
N ASP A 48 1.74 4.69 -7.38
CA ASP A 48 1.04 5.09 -8.61
C ASP A 48 -0.27 4.31 -8.81
N GLN A 49 -0.30 3.03 -8.43
CA GLN A 49 -1.53 2.23 -8.41
C GLN A 49 -2.53 2.75 -7.37
N GLN A 50 -2.06 3.01 -6.14
CA GLN A 50 -2.89 3.51 -5.06
C GLN A 50 -3.46 4.91 -5.34
N TYR A 51 -2.69 5.77 -6.00
CA TYR A 51 -3.16 7.05 -6.49
C TYR A 51 -4.31 6.88 -7.50
N ARG A 52 -4.17 5.99 -8.49
CA ARG A 52 -5.22 5.75 -9.50
C ARG A 52 -6.52 5.25 -8.87
N TRP A 53 -6.43 4.30 -7.95
CA TRP A 53 -7.61 3.75 -7.28
C TRP A 53 -8.33 4.81 -6.43
N SER A 54 -7.59 5.56 -5.61
CA SER A 54 -8.16 6.64 -4.81
C SER A 54 -8.76 7.76 -5.66
N LYS A 55 -8.07 8.17 -6.73
CA LYS A 55 -8.54 9.19 -7.67
C LYS A 55 -9.85 8.76 -8.34
N GLY A 56 -9.88 7.56 -8.89
CA GLY A 56 -11.08 6.99 -9.51
C GLY A 56 -12.25 6.85 -8.52
N ALA A 57 -11.99 6.43 -7.29
CA ALA A 57 -13.02 6.32 -6.26
C ALA A 57 -13.62 7.69 -5.88
N PHE A 58 -12.80 8.73 -5.70
CA PHE A 58 -13.30 10.08 -5.41
C PHE A 58 -14.08 10.67 -6.60
N GLU A 59 -13.61 10.46 -7.84
CA GLU A 59 -14.33 10.89 -9.05
C GLU A 59 -15.66 10.14 -9.25
N LEU A 60 -15.79 8.96 -8.66
CA LEU A 60 -17.01 8.16 -8.69
C LEU A 60 -18.07 8.69 -7.71
N PHE A 61 -17.70 9.47 -6.69
CA PHE A 61 -18.62 9.93 -5.64
C PHE A 61 -19.86 10.69 -6.17
N PRO A 62 -19.75 11.66 -7.11
CA PRO A 62 -20.94 12.31 -7.67
C PRO A 62 -21.83 11.34 -8.45
N LYS A 63 -21.24 10.33 -9.10
CA LYS A 63 -21.99 9.28 -9.82
C LYS A 63 -22.70 8.35 -8.83
N TYR A 64 -22.07 8.04 -7.70
CA TYR A 64 -22.67 7.28 -6.59
C TYR A 64 -23.94 7.97 -6.07
N LEU A 65 -23.90 9.28 -5.83
CA LEU A 65 -25.08 10.03 -5.39
C LEU A 65 -26.26 9.92 -6.38
N LYS A 66 -25.98 9.92 -7.69
CA LYS A 66 -27.00 9.76 -8.74
C LYS A 66 -27.59 8.35 -8.79
N THR A 67 -26.83 7.31 -8.43
CA THR A 67 -27.28 5.91 -8.46
C THR A 67 -27.80 5.42 -7.12
N PHE A 68 -27.62 6.18 -6.03
CA PHE A 68 -27.97 5.81 -4.66
C PHE A 68 -29.38 5.23 -4.51
N GLY A 69 -30.38 5.87 -5.12
CA GLY A 69 -31.79 5.44 -5.03
C GLY A 69 -32.07 4.07 -5.66
N LYS A 70 -31.20 3.58 -6.56
CA LYS A 70 -31.37 2.32 -7.28
C LYS A 70 -30.62 1.14 -6.66
N LEU A 71 -29.87 1.39 -5.58
CA LEU A 71 -29.06 0.40 -4.89
C LEU A 71 -29.75 -0.08 -3.61
N THR A 72 -29.50 -1.32 -3.22
CA THR A 72 -29.92 -1.84 -1.91
C THR A 72 -29.12 -1.19 -0.77
N TRP A 73 -29.61 -1.26 0.47
CA TRP A 73 -28.90 -0.70 1.63
C TRP A 73 -27.49 -1.25 1.79
N SER A 74 -27.30 -2.55 1.61
CA SER A 74 -25.98 -3.18 1.68
C SER A 74 -25.04 -2.67 0.59
N GLN A 75 -25.53 -2.53 -0.65
CA GLN A 75 -24.75 -1.98 -1.76
C GLN A 75 -24.39 -0.50 -1.54
N ARG A 76 -25.33 0.29 -1.01
CA ARG A 76 -25.09 1.70 -0.67
C ARG A 76 -23.95 1.83 0.32
N PHE A 77 -23.96 1.01 1.38
CA PHE A 77 -22.91 1.01 2.39
C PHE A 77 -21.58 0.55 1.81
N ASP A 78 -21.55 -0.54 1.04
CA ASP A 78 -20.33 -1.10 0.45
C ASP A 78 -19.62 -0.11 -0.49
N TYR A 79 -20.37 0.51 -1.42
CA TYR A 79 -19.81 1.52 -2.32
C TYR A 79 -19.37 2.78 -1.58
N LEU A 80 -20.17 3.25 -0.61
CA LEU A 80 -19.79 4.40 0.19
C LEU A 80 -18.51 4.12 0.98
N ALA A 81 -18.45 2.99 1.68
CA ALA A 81 -17.30 2.55 2.45
C ALA A 81 -16.05 2.48 1.58
N THR A 82 -16.15 1.91 0.37
CA THR A 82 -15.04 1.85 -0.59
C THR A 82 -14.54 3.24 -0.99
N ILE A 83 -15.44 4.19 -1.24
CA ILE A 83 -15.06 5.56 -1.65
C ILE A 83 -14.45 6.33 -0.47
N VAL A 84 -15.11 6.33 0.70
CA VAL A 84 -14.67 7.12 1.86
C VAL A 84 -13.44 6.54 2.54
N TRP A 85 -13.13 5.25 2.31
CA TRP A 85 -11.92 4.63 2.86
C TRP A 85 -10.65 5.40 2.50
N TYR A 86 -10.56 5.96 1.29
CA TYR A 86 -9.40 6.74 0.87
C TYR A 86 -9.24 8.08 1.62
N LEU A 87 -10.26 8.55 2.36
CA LEU A 87 -10.11 9.70 3.26
C LEU A 87 -9.13 9.42 4.41
N ILE A 88 -8.76 8.16 4.63
CA ILE A 88 -7.71 7.80 5.59
C ILE A 88 -6.38 8.53 5.34
N GLY A 89 -6.10 8.92 4.09
CA GLY A 89 -4.91 9.71 3.77
C GLY A 89 -4.86 11.02 4.52
N ILE A 90 -5.91 11.83 4.41
CA ILE A 90 -5.95 13.16 5.03
C ILE A 90 -6.09 13.06 6.55
N THR A 91 -6.90 12.12 7.06
CA THR A 91 -7.07 11.95 8.51
C THR A 91 -5.78 11.46 9.18
N THR A 92 -5.00 10.60 8.53
CA THR A 92 -3.69 10.18 9.04
C THR A 92 -2.71 11.34 9.07
N ILE A 93 -2.68 12.20 8.04
CA ILE A 93 -1.83 13.41 8.06
C ILE A 93 -2.20 14.32 9.23
N PHE A 94 -3.49 14.58 9.44
CA PHE A 94 -3.94 15.38 10.58
C PHE A 94 -3.55 14.74 11.92
N SER A 95 -3.70 13.41 12.06
CA SER A 95 -3.27 12.69 13.27
C SER A 95 -1.76 12.78 13.53
N LEU A 96 -0.94 12.83 12.47
CA LEU A 96 0.51 12.97 12.58
C LEU A 96 0.93 14.41 12.91
N ILE A 97 0.14 15.41 12.50
CA ILE A 97 0.40 16.84 12.76
C ILE A 97 -0.15 17.27 14.14
N PHE A 98 -1.20 16.59 14.62
CA PHE A 98 -1.93 16.94 15.84
C PHE A 98 -1.05 17.18 17.08
N PRO A 99 -0.06 16.32 17.41
CA PRO A 99 0.78 16.54 18.60
C PRO A 99 1.58 17.83 18.53
N PHE A 100 2.09 18.17 17.34
CA PHE A 100 2.84 19.41 17.12
C PHE A 100 1.94 20.64 17.30
N LEU A 101 0.75 20.64 16.70
CA LEU A 101 -0.20 21.75 16.82
C LEU A 101 -0.62 21.97 18.28
N ASN A 102 -0.89 20.89 19.01
CA ASN A 102 -1.22 20.96 20.43
C ASN A 102 -0.05 21.53 21.25
N SER A 103 1.19 21.13 20.95
CA SER A 103 2.39 21.63 21.62
C SER A 103 2.54 23.15 21.51
N ILE A 104 2.17 23.74 20.37
CA ILE A 104 2.27 25.20 20.12
C ILE A 104 1.01 25.98 20.51
N GLY A 105 0.06 25.36 21.20
CA GLY A 105 -1.14 26.02 21.72
C GLY A 105 -2.38 25.96 20.83
N ILE A 106 -2.37 25.18 19.75
CA ILE A 106 -3.56 24.94 18.92
C ILE A 106 -4.24 23.66 19.42
N PHE A 107 -5.21 23.83 20.31
CA PHE A 107 -5.91 22.74 20.98
C PHE A 107 -7.15 22.30 20.18
N PHE A 108 -7.23 21.00 19.84
CA PHE A 108 -8.43 20.42 19.21
C PHE A 108 -9.28 19.57 20.16
N LEU A 109 -8.73 19.17 21.31
CA LEU A 109 -9.42 18.34 22.29
C LEU A 109 -9.44 19.05 23.63
N TYR A 110 -10.64 19.36 24.10
CA TYR A 110 -10.89 19.81 25.46
C TYR A 110 -11.21 18.61 26.33
N TYR A 111 -10.42 18.41 27.38
CA TYR A 111 -10.64 17.37 28.38
C TYR A 111 -10.44 17.98 29.77
N ASN A 112 -11.23 17.50 30.73
CA ASN A 112 -11.21 17.99 32.11
C ASN A 112 -10.27 17.16 32.99
N SER A 113 -10.12 15.87 32.68
CA SER A 113 -9.25 14.94 33.40
C SER A 113 -8.42 14.10 32.43
N LEU A 114 -7.18 13.76 32.85
CA LEU A 114 -6.34 12.81 32.12
C LEU A 114 -7.00 11.42 32.04
N ILE A 115 -7.74 11.01 33.08
CA ILE A 115 -8.40 9.70 33.12
C ILE A 115 -9.52 9.63 32.08
N GLU A 116 -10.34 10.68 31.99
CA GLU A 116 -11.39 10.81 30.97
C GLU A 116 -10.81 10.73 29.57
N TYR A 117 -9.70 11.45 29.33
CA TYR A 117 -8.98 11.41 28.07
C TYR A 117 -8.52 9.98 27.71
N LEU A 118 -7.91 9.27 28.67
CA LEU A 118 -7.42 7.91 28.44
C LEU A 118 -8.57 6.95 28.13
N ILE A 119 -9.65 6.97 28.91
CA ILE A 119 -10.78 6.06 28.69
C ILE A 119 -11.41 6.28 27.31
N ILE A 120 -11.68 7.54 26.96
CA ILE A 120 -12.38 7.86 25.72
C ILE A 120 -11.44 7.72 24.53
N VAL A 121 -10.33 8.48 24.50
CA VAL A 121 -9.51 8.60 23.29
C VAL A 121 -8.67 7.34 23.08
N VAL A 122 -8.03 6.81 24.12
CA VAL A 122 -7.24 5.57 23.98
C VAL A 122 -8.18 4.38 23.78
N GLY A 123 -9.33 4.34 24.45
CA GLY A 123 -10.36 3.31 24.22
C GLY A 123 -10.85 3.27 22.77
N LEU A 124 -11.22 4.42 22.20
CA LEU A 124 -11.64 4.52 20.80
C LEU A 124 -10.49 4.17 19.82
N THR A 125 -9.26 4.57 20.13
CA THR A 125 -8.09 4.24 19.31
C THR A 125 -7.82 2.73 19.30
N LEU A 126 -7.93 2.08 20.46
CA LEU A 126 -7.81 0.63 20.59
C LEU A 126 -8.95 -0.06 19.83
N MET A 127 -10.18 0.41 19.97
CA MET A 127 -11.32 -0.13 19.22
C MET A 127 -11.09 -0.04 17.70
N GLN A 128 -10.66 1.11 17.20
CA GLN A 128 -10.29 1.29 15.79
C GLN A 128 -9.20 0.31 15.38
N TYR A 129 -8.16 0.15 16.20
CA TYR A 129 -7.07 -0.78 15.95
C TYR A 129 -7.58 -2.24 15.89
N PHE A 130 -8.48 -2.64 16.78
CA PHE A 130 -9.07 -3.98 16.75
C PHE A 130 -9.92 -4.20 15.50
N LEU A 131 -10.82 -3.27 15.17
CA LEU A 131 -11.68 -3.37 13.99
C LEU A 131 -10.88 -3.47 12.68
N TYR A 132 -9.73 -2.81 12.59
CA TYR A 132 -8.87 -2.89 11.41
C TYR A 132 -7.91 -4.08 11.43
N SER A 133 -7.31 -4.39 12.58
CA SER A 133 -6.24 -5.38 12.70
C SER A 133 -6.78 -6.82 12.76
N VAL A 134 -7.96 -7.05 13.34
CA VAL A 134 -8.52 -8.40 13.50
C VAL A 134 -8.86 -9.03 12.14
N PRO A 135 -9.59 -8.36 11.22
CA PRO A 135 -9.84 -8.93 9.88
C PRO A 135 -8.53 -9.22 9.12
N LEU A 136 -7.58 -8.28 9.17
CA LEU A 136 -6.26 -8.48 8.56
C LEU A 136 -5.49 -9.65 9.20
N PHE A 137 -5.60 -9.82 10.50
CA PHE A 137 -4.98 -10.93 11.21
C PHE A 137 -5.61 -12.27 10.83
N ILE A 138 -6.94 -12.34 10.72
CA ILE A 138 -7.67 -13.54 10.27
C ILE A 138 -7.20 -13.96 8.87
N VAL A 139 -7.05 -13.01 7.96
CA VAL A 139 -6.59 -13.27 6.57
C VAL A 139 -5.10 -13.64 6.52
N THR A 140 -4.25 -12.86 7.20
CA THR A 140 -2.79 -13.05 7.09
C THR A 140 -2.24 -14.15 7.99
N LYS A 141 -2.99 -14.54 9.03
CA LYS A 141 -2.61 -15.47 10.10
C LYS A 141 -1.25 -15.16 10.74
N SER A 142 -0.84 -13.88 10.71
CA SER A 142 0.49 -13.47 11.18
C SER A 142 0.51 -12.02 11.61
N PHE A 143 0.89 -11.78 12.87
CA PHE A 143 1.07 -10.44 13.41
C PHE A 143 2.09 -9.62 12.60
N ARG A 144 3.23 -10.23 12.24
CA ARG A 144 4.26 -9.55 11.43
C ARG A 144 3.75 -9.11 10.06
N LYS A 145 2.91 -9.93 9.41
CA LYS A 145 2.31 -9.58 8.11
C LYS A 145 1.26 -8.49 8.27
N THR A 146 0.43 -8.56 9.32
CA THR A 146 -0.57 -7.55 9.67
C THR A 146 0.08 -6.19 9.94
N ALA A 147 1.10 -6.15 10.80
CA ALA A 147 1.84 -4.92 11.12
C ALA A 147 2.50 -4.30 9.88
N LYS A 148 3.06 -5.13 8.98
CA LYS A 148 3.60 -4.67 7.69
C LYS A 148 2.52 -4.07 6.79
N ALA A 149 1.35 -4.70 6.70
CA ALA A 149 0.24 -4.19 5.90
C ALA A 149 -0.24 -2.81 6.40
N GLN A 150 -0.27 -2.62 7.73
CA GLN A 150 -0.59 -1.31 8.31
C GLN A 150 0.51 -0.28 8.03
N ALA A 151 1.78 -0.65 8.20
CA ALA A 151 2.91 0.24 7.90
C ALA A 151 2.95 0.66 6.42
N THR A 152 2.50 -0.20 5.49
CA THR A 152 2.37 0.20 4.07
C THR A 152 1.32 1.27 3.82
N GLY A 153 0.33 1.42 4.71
CA GLY A 153 -0.65 2.52 4.65
C GLY A 153 0.03 3.89 4.74
N LEU A 154 1.02 4.05 5.63
CA LEU A 154 1.79 5.29 5.76
C LEU A 154 2.56 5.68 4.50
N VAL A 155 2.97 4.70 3.69
CA VAL A 155 3.72 4.94 2.44
C VAL A 155 2.84 5.63 1.39
N VAL A 156 1.53 5.46 1.48
CA VAL A 156 0.56 5.88 0.46
C VAL A 156 -0.35 7.03 0.89
N ILE A 157 -0.26 7.51 2.14
CA ILE A 157 -1.10 8.63 2.66
C ILE A 157 -1.05 9.87 1.77
N LYS A 158 0.12 10.20 1.22
CA LYS A 158 0.29 11.32 0.29
C LYS A 158 -0.48 11.10 -1.00
N MET A 159 -0.52 9.87 -1.51
CA MET A 159 -1.22 9.54 -2.75
C MET A 159 -2.72 9.72 -2.58
N TYR A 160 -3.28 9.21 -1.48
CA TYR A 160 -4.70 9.38 -1.19
C TYR A 160 -5.08 10.85 -0.97
N THR A 161 -4.28 11.59 -0.22
CA THR A 161 -4.52 13.03 0.02
C THR A 161 -4.40 13.83 -1.28
N LYS A 162 -3.40 13.53 -2.10
CA LYS A 162 -3.24 14.17 -3.41
C LYS A 162 -4.43 13.86 -4.31
N ALA A 163 -4.88 12.60 -4.36
CA ALA A 163 -6.01 12.20 -5.18
C ALA A 163 -7.30 12.95 -4.78
N LEU A 164 -7.53 13.13 -3.48
CA LEU A 164 -8.65 13.92 -2.97
C LEU A 164 -8.56 15.37 -3.46
N ILE A 165 -7.42 16.02 -3.25
CA ILE A 165 -7.18 17.42 -3.65
C ILE A 165 -7.34 17.58 -5.16
N ASP A 166 -6.71 16.71 -5.94
CA ASP A 166 -6.80 16.74 -7.41
C ASP A 166 -8.25 16.55 -7.89
N THR A 167 -9.04 15.71 -7.22
CA THR A 167 -10.48 15.56 -7.56
C THR A 167 -11.29 16.80 -7.23
N ILE A 168 -11.07 17.40 -6.06
CA ILE A 168 -11.76 18.64 -5.67
C ILE A 168 -11.40 19.79 -6.63
N LEU A 169 -10.13 19.87 -7.05
CA LEU A 169 -9.64 20.90 -7.96
C LEU A 169 -9.90 20.60 -9.45
N GLY A 170 -10.50 19.45 -9.79
CA GLY A 170 -10.73 19.06 -11.18
C GLY A 170 -9.45 18.81 -11.99
N ILE A 171 -8.34 18.52 -11.31
CA ILE A 171 -7.04 18.28 -11.95
C ILE A 171 -7.00 16.85 -12.47
N ASN A 172 -6.86 16.74 -13.79
CA ASN A 172 -6.58 15.48 -14.47
C ASN A 172 -5.07 15.23 -14.46
N SER A 173 -4.59 14.50 -13.47
CA SER A 173 -3.19 14.05 -13.43
C SER A 173 -2.94 13.05 -14.55
N ARG A 174 -2.25 13.46 -15.61
CA ARG A 174 -1.69 12.50 -16.58
C ARG A 174 -0.68 11.61 -15.86
N TYR A 175 -0.72 10.31 -16.13
CA TYR A 175 0.31 9.38 -15.70
C TYR A 175 1.65 9.82 -16.30
N LYS A 176 2.41 10.62 -15.56
CA LYS A 176 3.76 11.00 -15.95
C LYS A 176 4.68 9.92 -15.43
N VAL A 177 5.26 9.16 -16.35
CA VAL A 177 6.43 8.33 -16.04
C VAL A 177 7.49 9.30 -15.52
N THR A 178 7.57 9.45 -14.20
CA THR A 178 8.70 10.11 -13.54
C THR A 178 9.95 9.42 -14.06
N ASP A 179 10.92 10.20 -14.53
CA ASP A 179 12.16 9.64 -15.05
C ASP A 179 12.80 8.75 -13.99
N LYS A 180 13.44 7.67 -14.43
CA LYS A 180 14.30 6.87 -13.56
C LYS A 180 15.49 7.76 -13.18
N ILE A 181 15.34 8.58 -12.13
CA ILE A 181 16.47 9.36 -11.62
C ILE A 181 17.48 8.36 -11.06
N ASN A 182 18.65 8.30 -11.69
CA ASN A 182 19.78 7.50 -11.26
C ASN A 182 20.41 8.14 -10.02
N TYR A 183 19.81 7.92 -8.86
CA TYR A 183 20.43 8.28 -7.59
C TYR A 183 21.65 7.39 -7.36
N LYS A 184 22.83 8.02 -7.27
CA LYS A 184 24.13 7.36 -7.03
C LYS A 184 24.16 6.56 -5.73
N SER A 185 23.42 6.96 -4.70
CA SER A 185 23.35 6.22 -3.43
C SER A 185 21.93 5.76 -3.04
N LYS A 186 21.86 4.57 -2.45
CA LYS A 186 20.65 3.91 -1.95
C LYS A 186 19.96 4.70 -0.82
N ILE A 187 20.76 5.33 0.02
CA ILE A 187 20.31 6.18 1.14
C ILE A 187 19.64 7.45 0.60
N LEU A 188 20.30 8.16 -0.32
CA LEU A 188 19.75 9.39 -0.92
C LEU A 188 18.43 9.10 -1.66
N ARG A 189 18.36 7.97 -2.37
CA ARG A 189 17.15 7.48 -3.03
C ARG A 189 16.01 7.26 -2.05
N THR A 190 16.30 6.71 -0.87
CA THR A 190 15.30 6.46 0.19
C THR A 190 14.82 7.79 0.77
N ILE A 191 15.73 8.67 1.20
CA ILE A 191 15.43 9.98 1.77
C ILE A 191 14.52 10.82 0.85
N ILE A 192 14.85 10.90 -0.44
CA ILE A 192 14.09 11.71 -1.39
C ILE A 192 12.68 11.15 -1.61
N ARG A 193 12.53 9.82 -1.59
CA ARG A 193 11.24 9.12 -1.72
C ARG A 193 10.37 9.24 -0.47
N THR A 194 10.98 9.47 0.70
CA THR A 194 10.31 9.55 2.01
C THR A 194 10.28 10.95 2.61
N ARG A 195 10.67 12.00 1.87
CA ARG A 195 10.86 13.35 2.43
C ARG A 195 9.63 13.88 3.18
N ASP A 196 8.45 13.56 2.68
CA ASP A 196 7.14 13.90 3.24
C ASP A 196 6.93 13.25 4.60
N ILE A 197 7.23 11.95 4.71
CA ILE A 197 7.14 11.19 5.96
C ILE A 197 8.20 11.66 6.97
N LEU A 198 9.40 12.00 6.48
CA LEU A 198 10.48 12.54 7.34
C LEU A 198 10.14 13.92 7.90
N LEU A 199 9.44 14.77 7.14
CA LEU A 199 8.96 16.05 7.64
C LEU A 199 7.91 15.86 8.76
N LEU A 200 7.00 14.89 8.61
CA LEU A 200 6.05 14.55 9.67
C LEU A 200 6.76 13.97 10.90
N ALA A 201 7.83 13.20 10.72
CA ALA A 201 8.67 12.73 11.84
C ALA A 201 9.30 13.91 12.58
N LEU A 202 9.86 14.88 11.85
CA LEU A 202 10.45 16.08 12.43
C LEU A 202 9.45 16.85 13.27
N LEU A 203 8.20 17.04 12.80
CA LEU A 203 7.15 17.70 13.57
C LEU A 203 6.86 16.98 14.90
N ASN A 204 6.83 15.65 14.91
CA ASN A 204 6.61 14.88 16.15
C ASN A 204 7.83 14.95 17.10
N ILE A 205 9.05 15.00 16.58
CA ILE A 205 10.26 15.22 17.38
C ILE A 205 10.22 16.62 18.00
N LEU A 206 9.89 17.65 17.22
CA LEU A 206 9.74 19.01 17.71
C LEU A 206 8.64 19.12 18.78
N ALA A 207 7.51 18.41 18.61
CA ALA A 207 6.45 18.37 19.60
C ALA A 207 6.94 17.80 20.95
N ILE A 208 7.76 16.74 20.92
CA ILE A 208 8.36 16.16 22.13
C ILE A 208 9.32 17.17 22.77
N ILE A 209 10.26 17.73 21.99
CA ILE A 209 11.24 18.70 22.50
C ILE A 209 10.54 19.90 23.12
N PHE A 210 9.57 20.49 22.42
CA PHE A 210 8.81 21.63 22.91
C PHE A 210 8.04 21.30 24.19
N SER A 211 7.44 20.10 24.28
CA SER A 211 6.72 19.65 25.48
C SER A 211 7.61 19.32 26.68
N LEU A 212 8.89 19.04 26.44
CA LEU A 212 9.89 18.81 27.50
C LEU A 212 10.49 20.13 28.01
N ILE A 213 10.71 21.10 27.11
CA ILE A 213 11.27 22.42 27.46
C ILE A 213 10.20 23.31 28.09
N TYR A 214 9.00 23.35 27.49
CA TYR A 214 7.90 24.19 27.93
C TYR A 214 6.84 23.35 28.62
N ASN A 215 6.26 23.87 29.70
CA ASN A 215 5.17 23.20 30.41
C ASN A 215 3.84 23.35 29.65
N VAL A 216 3.74 22.64 28.52
CA VAL A 216 2.55 22.66 27.67
C VAL A 216 1.37 21.93 28.32
N ARG A 217 0.15 22.41 28.08
CA ARG A 217 -1.07 21.72 28.50
C ARG A 217 -1.10 20.34 27.85
N GLY A 218 -1.27 19.30 28.66
CA GLY A 218 -1.32 17.92 28.15
C GLY A 218 0.02 17.37 27.68
N ARG A 219 1.15 17.86 28.21
CA ARG A 219 2.51 17.40 27.83
C ARG A 219 2.65 15.88 27.67
N TYR A 220 2.11 15.10 28.61
CA TYR A 220 2.22 13.64 28.58
C TYR A 220 1.41 13.01 27.44
N ILE A 221 0.27 13.59 27.10
CA ILE A 221 -0.55 13.18 25.97
C ILE A 221 0.19 13.49 24.66
N VAL A 222 0.71 14.72 24.51
CA VAL A 222 1.47 15.13 23.33
C VAL A 222 2.69 14.25 23.13
N ILE A 223 3.47 13.99 24.19
CA ILE A 223 4.63 13.11 24.13
C ILE A 223 4.22 11.68 23.76
N GLY A 224 3.18 11.13 24.41
CA GLY A 224 2.69 9.77 24.14
C GLY A 224 2.26 9.58 22.68
N TRP A 225 1.46 10.50 22.13
CA TRP A 225 1.05 10.46 20.73
C TRP A 225 2.20 10.68 19.76
N SER A 226 3.14 11.56 20.09
CA SER A 226 4.32 11.78 19.26
C SER A 226 5.18 10.52 19.17
N ILE A 227 5.38 9.81 20.29
CA ILE A 227 6.09 8.53 20.32
C ILE A 227 5.34 7.48 19.49
N TYR A 228 4.03 7.36 19.69
CA TYR A 228 3.18 6.45 18.91
C TYR A 228 3.31 6.70 17.40
N ASN A 229 3.22 7.96 16.98
CA ASN A 229 3.37 8.38 15.59
C ASN A 229 4.77 8.03 15.04
N LEU A 230 5.83 8.28 15.82
CA LEU A 230 7.20 7.96 15.43
C LEU A 230 7.42 6.45 15.24
N LEU A 231 6.84 5.60 16.09
CA LEU A 231 6.92 4.15 15.92
C LEU A 231 6.33 3.69 14.58
N TRP A 232 5.18 4.24 14.20
CA TRP A 232 4.57 3.95 12.91
C TRP A 232 5.39 4.49 11.74
N ILE A 233 5.92 5.71 11.85
CA ILE A 233 6.78 6.31 10.83
C ILE A 233 8.04 5.44 10.62
N ILE A 234 8.67 4.96 11.69
CA ILE A 234 9.82 4.05 11.60
C ILE A 234 9.46 2.78 10.81
N ALA A 235 8.30 2.18 11.10
CA ALA A 235 7.82 1.00 10.37
C ALA A 235 7.57 1.29 8.87
N GLY A 236 7.03 2.47 8.55
CA GLY A 236 6.82 2.93 7.17
C GLY A 236 8.14 3.16 6.43
N VAL A 237 9.09 3.87 7.04
CA VAL A 237 10.43 4.11 6.48
C VAL A 237 11.19 2.81 6.28
N TYR A 238 11.12 1.88 7.24
CA TYR A 238 11.72 0.55 7.11
C TYR A 238 11.17 -0.21 5.90
N SER A 239 9.87 -0.12 5.65
CA SER A 239 9.24 -0.74 4.47
C SER A 239 9.80 -0.14 3.17
N ILE A 240 10.06 1.17 3.15
CA ILE A 240 10.65 1.86 1.99
C ILE A 240 12.11 1.53 1.79
N TYR A 241 12.89 1.49 2.87
CA TYR A 241 14.27 1.05 2.85
C TYR A 241 14.39 -0.39 2.32
N LYS A 242 13.52 -1.30 2.77
CA LYS A 242 13.52 -2.69 2.32
C LYS A 242 13.24 -2.82 0.82
N ASP A 243 12.32 -2.04 0.27
CA ASP A 243 12.09 -1.98 -1.19
C ASP A 243 13.32 -1.47 -1.95
N ALA A 244 13.92 -0.38 -1.47
CA ALA A 244 15.17 0.15 -2.04
C ALA A 244 16.31 -0.87 -1.94
N TRP A 245 16.30 -1.73 -0.91
CA TRP A 245 17.26 -2.81 -0.76
C TRP A 245 17.05 -3.96 -1.72
N ARG A 246 15.83 -4.45 -1.87
CA ARG A 246 15.51 -5.51 -2.83
C ARG A 246 15.79 -5.07 -4.27
N ASN A 247 15.34 -3.87 -4.64
CA ASN A 247 15.53 -3.36 -6.00
C ASN A 247 16.98 -2.98 -6.34
N GLY A 248 17.82 -2.69 -5.33
CA GLY A 248 19.25 -2.45 -5.53
C GLY A 248 20.08 -3.72 -5.69
N ASN A 249 19.54 -4.88 -5.32
CA ASN A 249 20.22 -6.18 -5.36
C ASN A 249 19.54 -7.15 -6.36
N LYS A 250 18.65 -6.67 -7.23
CA LYS A 250 18.06 -7.49 -8.30
C LYS A 250 19.12 -7.65 -9.39
N TYR A 251 19.64 -8.86 -9.55
CA TYR A 251 20.45 -9.25 -10.69
C TYR A 251 19.55 -9.87 -11.74
N MET A 252 19.78 -9.55 -13.02
CA MET A 252 19.07 -10.16 -14.13
C MET A 252 19.97 -11.25 -14.69
N PHE A 253 19.45 -12.48 -14.78
CA PHE A 253 20.21 -13.62 -15.25
C PHE A 253 19.41 -14.32 -16.33
N GLU A 254 20.01 -14.49 -17.51
CA GLU A 254 19.45 -15.36 -18.53
C GLU A 254 19.83 -16.82 -18.22
N ILE A 255 18.83 -17.70 -18.18
CA ILE A 255 19.04 -19.13 -17.89
C ILE A 255 18.77 -19.92 -19.17
N GLU A 256 19.81 -20.25 -19.92
CA GLU A 256 19.65 -21.13 -21.08
C GLU A 256 19.65 -22.60 -20.61
N PHE A 257 18.57 -23.32 -20.92
CA PHE A 257 18.50 -24.78 -20.74
C PHE A 257 18.88 -25.45 -22.06
N TYR A 258 19.95 -26.23 -22.07
CA TYR A 258 20.34 -27.04 -23.22
C TYR A 258 20.01 -28.52 -22.93
N GLY A 259 19.06 -29.08 -23.69
CA GLY A 259 18.86 -30.54 -23.76
C GLY A 259 17.76 -31.16 -22.88
N SER A 260 16.61 -30.50 -22.68
CA SER A 260 15.44 -31.13 -22.05
C SER A 260 14.20 -30.97 -22.92
N ASN A 261 13.31 -31.98 -22.94
CA ASN A 261 11.99 -31.86 -23.56
C ASN A 261 11.22 -30.71 -22.89
N GLU A 262 10.40 -29.96 -23.64
CA GLU A 262 9.70 -28.76 -23.18
C GLU A 262 8.88 -29.00 -21.88
N ASN A 263 8.30 -30.19 -21.74
CA ASN A 263 7.58 -30.62 -20.54
C ASN A 263 8.49 -30.77 -19.31
N GLU A 264 9.70 -31.30 -19.49
CA GLU A 264 10.67 -31.56 -18.41
C GLU A 264 11.31 -30.26 -17.93
N ALA A 265 11.61 -29.35 -18.87
CA ALA A 265 12.04 -27.98 -18.56
C ALA A 265 10.97 -27.22 -17.76
N THR A 266 9.69 -27.35 -18.16
CA THR A 266 8.57 -26.73 -17.47
C THR A 266 8.39 -27.27 -16.05
N GLU A 267 8.49 -28.59 -15.85
CA GLU A 267 8.38 -29.23 -14.52
C GLU A 267 9.55 -28.86 -13.59
N LEU A 268 10.78 -28.79 -14.13
CA LEU A 268 11.94 -28.26 -13.41
C LEU A 268 11.73 -26.78 -13.05
N LEU A 269 11.23 -25.95 -13.96
CA LEU A 269 10.92 -24.53 -13.72
C LEU A 269 9.90 -24.36 -12.58
N TYR A 270 8.87 -25.19 -12.50
CA TYR A 270 7.92 -25.21 -11.38
C TYR A 270 8.58 -25.63 -10.06
N THR A 271 9.47 -26.61 -10.10
CA THR A 271 10.20 -27.10 -8.92
C THR A 271 11.17 -26.02 -8.39
N TYR A 272 11.90 -25.33 -9.26
CA TYR A 272 12.77 -24.22 -8.90
C TYR A 272 11.98 -23.01 -8.37
N ARG A 273 10.80 -22.71 -8.93
CA ARG A 273 9.92 -21.64 -8.42
C ARG A 273 9.45 -21.90 -6.99
N ASN A 274 9.24 -23.16 -6.63
CA ASN A 274 8.78 -23.55 -5.29
C ASN A 274 9.94 -23.59 -4.26
N GLY A 275 11.17 -23.85 -4.71
CA GLY A 275 12.37 -23.85 -3.85
C GLY A 275 13.08 -22.50 -3.69
N TYR A 276 12.93 -21.58 -4.66
CA TYR A 276 13.70 -20.33 -4.75
C TYR A 276 12.82 -19.11 -5.11
N ASN A 277 13.21 -17.91 -4.69
CA ASN A 277 12.54 -16.66 -5.08
C ASN A 277 12.94 -16.24 -6.51
N VAL A 278 12.41 -16.94 -7.52
CA VAL A 278 12.64 -16.65 -8.95
C VAL A 278 11.36 -16.09 -9.58
N GLU A 279 11.47 -15.02 -10.37
CA GLU A 279 10.37 -14.41 -11.12
C GLU A 279 10.64 -14.53 -12.62
N PHE A 280 9.84 -15.32 -13.34
CA PHE A 280 10.06 -15.53 -14.77
C PHE A 280 9.49 -14.35 -15.56
N ILE A 281 10.26 -13.78 -16.51
CA ILE A 281 9.82 -12.64 -17.32
C ILE A 281 9.33 -13.09 -18.70
N ASP A 282 10.00 -14.07 -19.34
CA ASP A 282 9.67 -14.48 -20.70
C ASP A 282 10.04 -15.95 -20.96
N CYS A 283 9.05 -16.74 -21.39
CA CYS A 283 9.21 -18.16 -21.70
C CYS A 283 8.83 -18.38 -23.17
N SER A 284 9.80 -18.35 -24.08
CA SER A 284 9.55 -18.57 -25.51
C SER A 284 10.61 -19.46 -26.17
N GLY A 285 10.23 -20.67 -26.58
CA GLY A 285 11.08 -21.63 -27.31
C GLY A 285 12.08 -22.42 -26.45
N ASN A 286 13.04 -23.11 -27.10
CA ASN A 286 14.15 -23.86 -26.44
C ASN A 286 15.17 -22.95 -25.70
N ARG A 287 14.83 -21.68 -25.45
CA ARG A 287 15.61 -20.74 -24.65
C ARG A 287 14.67 -20.06 -23.65
N TYR A 288 15.03 -20.08 -22.37
CA TYR A 288 14.19 -19.55 -21.30
C TYR A 288 14.85 -18.28 -20.72
N LYS A 289 14.15 -17.14 -20.70
CA LYS A 289 14.66 -15.91 -20.08
C LYS A 289 14.03 -15.73 -18.69
N CYS A 290 14.81 -16.01 -17.66
CA CYS A 290 14.34 -15.89 -16.28
C CYS A 290 14.77 -14.55 -15.67
N LYS A 291 14.12 -14.08 -14.60
CA LYS A 291 14.64 -12.98 -13.77
C LYS A 291 14.72 -13.45 -12.34
N ILE A 292 15.93 -13.62 -11.85
CA ILE A 292 16.12 -14.22 -10.54
C ILE A 292 16.18 -13.10 -9.50
N ILE A 293 15.22 -13.07 -8.58
CA ILE A 293 15.12 -12.01 -7.57
C ILE A 293 16.10 -12.24 -6.43
N ASP A 294 16.40 -13.50 -6.11
CA ASP A 294 17.32 -13.89 -5.03
C ASP A 294 17.85 -15.31 -5.31
N LEU A 295 19.11 -15.43 -5.73
CA LEU A 295 19.77 -16.70 -6.00
C LEU A 295 20.57 -17.13 -4.76
N THR A 296 19.88 -17.53 -3.70
CA THR A 296 20.54 -18.22 -2.59
C THR A 296 20.77 -19.67 -3.00
N LEU A 297 21.88 -19.97 -3.69
CA LEU A 297 22.24 -21.34 -4.06
C LEU A 297 22.43 -22.19 -2.79
N ARG A 298 21.38 -22.87 -2.34
CA ARG A 298 21.55 -24.05 -1.49
C ARG A 298 22.02 -25.20 -2.38
N LYS A 299 23.26 -25.60 -2.11
CA LYS A 299 24.03 -26.66 -2.76
C LYS A 299 23.37 -28.03 -2.46
N ASN A 300 22.29 -28.38 -3.16
CA ASN A 300 21.79 -29.77 -3.25
C ASN A 300 20.57 -29.84 -4.18
N THR A 301 20.79 -29.94 -5.49
CA THR A 301 19.79 -30.47 -6.41
C THR A 301 20.53 -31.32 -7.46
N ASN A 302 20.24 -32.62 -7.49
CA ASN A 302 20.72 -33.54 -8.52
C ASN A 302 20.07 -33.16 -9.86
N TYR A 303 20.79 -32.44 -10.71
CA TYR A 303 20.39 -32.15 -12.08
C TYR A 303 21.44 -32.73 -13.03
N ASN A 304 21.01 -33.63 -13.93
CA ASN A 304 21.84 -34.19 -15.01
C ASN A 304 21.69 -33.35 -16.28
N GLY A 305 22.12 -32.09 -16.22
CA GLY A 305 22.19 -31.21 -17.38
C GLY A 305 23.06 -29.98 -17.09
N THR A 306 23.37 -29.21 -18.13
CA THR A 306 24.25 -28.03 -18.01
C THR A 306 23.40 -26.78 -17.84
N MET A 307 23.44 -26.16 -16.66
CA MET A 307 22.84 -24.85 -16.41
C MET A 307 23.90 -23.77 -16.64
N ILE A 308 23.73 -22.92 -17.65
CA ILE A 308 24.62 -21.78 -17.88
C ILE A 308 23.89 -20.53 -17.39
N LEU A 309 24.42 -19.93 -16.32
CA LEU A 309 24.01 -18.60 -15.87
C LEU A 309 24.84 -17.57 -16.64
N ARG A 310 24.19 -16.79 -17.51
CA ARG A 310 24.81 -15.59 -18.09
C ARG A 310 24.25 -14.37 -17.40
N GLU A 311 25.14 -13.59 -16.80
CA GLU A 311 24.81 -12.25 -16.31
C GLU A 311 24.56 -11.36 -17.53
N THR A 312 23.41 -10.67 -17.54
CA THR A 312 23.00 -9.73 -18.59
C THR A 312 23.26 -8.30 -18.18
#